data_AF-K0VB02-F1
#
_entry.id   AF-K0VB02-F1
#
_cell.length_a   1.000
_cell.length_b   1.000
_cell.length_c   1.000
_cell.angle_alpha   90.00
_cell.angle_beta   90.00
_cell.angle_gamma   90.00
#
_symmetry.space_group_name_H-M   'P 1'
#
loop_
_entity.id
_entity.type
_entity.pdbx_description
1 polymer ?
#
loop_
_entity_poly.entity_id
_entity_poly.type
_entity_poly.pdbx_seq_one_letter_code
_entity_poly.pdbx_strand_id
1 'polypeptide(L)'
;MDIDYNDQKLNDGLEGLLHDKKSGRLSDFTSWEWDEVHVFHENSERAFIEKTVGAPVIKDRFYNSKASLLIFELNGNPVKAAGISGDYVRGENFRVTWPADVMLRPEGGGYLTLTLPN
;
A
#
# COMPACT_ATOMS: atom_id res chain seq x y z
N MET A 1 -12.94 -2.58 8.77
CA MET A 1 -11.67 -2.15 9.37
C MET A 1 -11.58 -0.63 9.29
N ASP A 2 -10.89 0.05 10.21
CA ASP A 2 -10.61 1.48 10.07
C ASP A 2 -9.24 1.69 9.42
N ILE A 3 -9.11 2.69 8.56
CA ILE A 3 -7.86 3.00 7.85
C ILE A 3 -7.00 3.88 8.75
N ASP A 4 -5.77 3.44 9.01
CA ASP A 4 -4.77 4.19 9.75
C ASP A 4 -4.00 5.13 8.82
N TYR A 5 -4.31 6.42 8.89
CA TYR A 5 -3.61 7.48 8.14
C TYR A 5 -2.40 8.05 8.90
N ASN A 6 -2.15 7.60 10.13
CA ASN A 6 -1.17 8.19 11.03
C ASN A 6 -0.01 7.25 11.36
N ASP A 7 0.18 6.17 10.59
CA ASP A 7 1.36 5.31 10.73
C ASP A 7 2.61 6.08 10.29
N GLN A 8 3.26 6.75 11.26
CA GLN A 8 4.42 7.60 11.02
C GLN A 8 5.60 6.80 10.48
N LYS A 9 5.87 5.61 11.04
CA LYS A 9 7.00 4.78 10.58
C LYS A 9 6.86 4.43 9.11
N LEU A 10 5.65 4.05 8.70
CA LEU A 10 5.37 3.74 7.31
C LEU A 10 5.44 4.99 6.43
N ASN A 11 4.73 6.06 6.78
CA ASN A 11 4.68 7.29 5.98
C ASN A 11 6.07 7.93 5.81
N ASP A 12 6.79 8.16 6.90
CA ASP A 12 8.12 8.78 6.90
C ASP A 12 9.14 7.91 6.16
N GLY A 13 9.01 6.58 6.31
CA GLY A 13 9.85 5.61 5.60
C GLY A 13 9.70 5.68 4.09
N LEU A 14 8.45 5.70 3.61
CA LEU A 14 8.16 5.79 2.18
C LEU A 14 8.55 7.16 1.61
N GLU A 15 8.26 8.24 2.34
CA GLU A 15 8.67 9.58 1.94
C GLU A 15 10.20 9.69 1.88
N GLY A 16 10.92 9.09 2.83
CA GLY A 16 12.37 9.01 2.84
C GLY A 16 12.94 8.30 1.61
N LEU A 17 12.40 7.12 1.25
CA LEU A 17 12.82 6.42 0.03
C LEU A 17 12.62 7.26 -1.23
N LEU A 18 11.47 7.95 -1.31
CA LEU A 18 11.13 8.80 -2.44
C LEU A 18 12.10 9.99 -2.56
N HIS A 19 12.34 10.69 -1.46
CA HIS A 19 13.20 11.86 -1.41
C HIS A 19 14.67 11.50 -1.70
N ASP A 20 15.17 10.43 -1.08
CA ASP A 20 16.56 9.97 -1.24
C ASP A 20 16.80 9.23 -2.56
N LYS A 21 15.74 8.90 -3.32
CA LYS A 21 15.79 8.09 -4.54
C LYS A 21 16.48 6.74 -4.30
N LYS A 22 16.13 6.09 -3.20
CA LYS A 22 16.59 4.74 -2.86
C LYS A 22 15.45 3.73 -2.92
N SER A 23 15.79 2.51 -3.29
CA SER A 23 14.87 1.38 -3.14
C SER A 23 14.94 0.79 -1.74
N GLY A 24 13.86 0.18 -1.28
CA GLY A 24 13.79 -0.50 0.01
C GLY A 24 12.70 -1.56 0.05
N ARG A 25 12.76 -2.48 1.02
CA ARG A 25 11.66 -3.44 1.24
C ARG A 25 10.53 -2.74 1.96
N LEU A 26 9.28 -3.02 1.58
CA LEU A 26 8.14 -2.46 2.32
C LEU A 26 8.14 -2.92 3.79
N SER A 27 8.57 -4.16 4.03
CA SER A 27 8.61 -4.76 5.38
C SER A 27 9.52 -4.02 6.36
N ASP A 28 10.55 -3.31 5.89
CA ASP A 28 11.44 -2.51 6.74
C ASP A 28 10.69 -1.39 7.50
N PHE A 29 9.59 -0.89 6.91
CA PHE A 29 8.79 0.21 7.45
C PHE A 29 7.54 -0.25 8.22
N THR A 30 7.24 -1.54 8.20
CA THR A 30 6.13 -2.13 8.96
C THR A 30 6.59 -2.61 10.34
N SER A 31 5.66 -2.83 11.27
CA SER A 31 5.96 -3.32 12.63
C SER A 31 5.07 -4.47 13.08
N TRP A 32 4.26 -5.01 12.17
CA TRP A 32 3.34 -6.13 12.38
C TRP A 32 3.67 -7.26 11.40
N GLU A 33 3.13 -8.44 11.65
CA GLU A 33 3.25 -9.59 10.75
C GLU A 33 2.25 -9.49 9.60
N TRP A 34 2.71 -9.74 8.38
CA TRP A 34 1.91 -9.80 7.16
C TRP A 34 2.65 -10.61 6.10
N ASP A 35 1.92 -11.26 5.18
CA ASP A 35 2.47 -12.07 4.09
C ASP A 35 2.11 -11.54 2.69
N GLU A 36 1.05 -10.74 2.60
CA GLU A 36 0.57 -10.12 1.38
C GLU A 36 0.16 -8.65 1.62
N VAL A 37 0.30 -7.81 0.60
CA VAL A 37 -0.16 -6.42 0.62
C VAL A 37 -0.84 -6.06 -0.70
N HIS A 38 -1.90 -5.27 -0.60
CA HIS A 38 -2.61 -4.70 -1.73
C HIS A 38 -2.47 -3.18 -1.79
N VAL A 39 -2.40 -2.61 -2.99
CA VAL A 39 -2.53 -1.15 -3.19
C VAL A 39 -3.79 -0.77 -3.94
N PHE A 40 -4.42 0.30 -3.51
CA PHE A 40 -5.54 0.95 -4.18
C PHE A 40 -5.38 2.47 -4.16
N HIS A 41 -6.06 3.14 -5.08
CA HIS A 41 -5.99 4.60 -5.26
C HIS A 41 -7.38 5.23 -5.19
N GLU A 42 -7.42 6.56 -5.11
CA GLU A 42 -8.66 7.34 -5.19
C GLU A 42 -9.56 6.82 -6.33
N ASN A 43 -10.86 6.73 -6.07
CA ASN A 43 -11.88 6.18 -6.97
C ASN A 43 -11.84 4.67 -7.20
N SER A 44 -10.98 3.92 -6.49
CA SER A 44 -11.10 2.45 -6.47
C SER A 44 -12.46 2.06 -5.88
N GLU A 45 -13.18 1.20 -6.60
CA GLU A 45 -14.50 0.73 -6.17
C GLU A 45 -14.41 -0.18 -4.95
N ARG A 46 -15.31 0.04 -3.99
CA ARG A 46 -15.45 -0.84 -2.82
C ARG A 46 -15.59 -2.30 -3.21
N ALA A 47 -16.43 -2.61 -4.19
CA ALA A 47 -16.64 -3.98 -4.64
C ALA A 47 -15.36 -4.62 -5.20
N PHE A 48 -14.49 -3.83 -5.86
CA PHE A 48 -13.21 -4.32 -6.33
C PHE A 48 -12.21 -4.54 -5.19
N ILE A 49 -12.13 -3.61 -4.25
CA ILE A 49 -11.28 -3.72 -3.05
C ILE A 49 -11.68 -4.96 -2.25
N GLU A 50 -12.96 -5.06 -1.86
CA GLU A 50 -13.46 -6.15 -1.01
C GLU A 50 -13.38 -7.51 -1.72
N LYS A 51 -13.52 -7.56 -3.06
CA LYS A 51 -13.29 -8.79 -3.82
C LYS A 51 -11.83 -9.23 -3.79
N THR A 52 -10.89 -8.28 -3.84
CA THR A 52 -9.45 -8.57 -3.84
C THR A 52 -8.98 -9.01 -2.46
N VAL A 53 -9.43 -8.30 -1.43
CA VAL A 53 -9.07 -8.47 -0.02
C VAL A 53 -9.88 -9.59 0.66
N GLY A 54 -11.01 -9.99 0.08
CA GLY A 54 -11.91 -10.99 0.67
C GLY A 54 -12.68 -10.51 1.91
N ALA A 55 -12.58 -9.23 2.29
CA ALA A 55 -13.27 -8.68 3.46
C ALA A 55 -13.71 -7.22 3.28
N PRO A 56 -14.66 -6.72 4.10
CA PRO A 56 -15.06 -5.31 4.09
C PRO A 56 -14.00 -4.36 4.64
N VAL A 57 -13.56 -3.42 3.81
CA VAL A 57 -12.48 -2.47 4.15
C VAL A 57 -12.98 -1.02 4.23
N ILE A 58 -13.65 -0.54 3.19
CA ILE A 58 -14.14 0.85 3.11
C ILE A 58 -15.65 0.91 3.28
N LYS A 59 -16.14 2.07 3.77
CA LYS A 59 -17.58 2.27 4.04
C LYS A 59 -18.33 2.75 2.80
N ASP A 60 -17.75 3.72 2.10
CA ASP A 60 -18.34 4.33 0.90
C ASP A 60 -18.23 3.43 -0.32
N ARG A 61 -18.98 3.78 -1.38
CA ARG A 61 -18.95 3.05 -2.67
C ARG A 61 -17.57 3.10 -3.35
N PHE A 62 -16.84 4.18 -3.15
CA PHE A 62 -15.52 4.41 -3.72
C PHE A 62 -14.57 4.84 -2.60
N TYR A 63 -13.29 4.51 -2.77
CA TYR A 63 -12.26 5.04 -1.90
C TYR A 63 -12.02 6.53 -2.23
N ASN A 64 -12.60 7.41 -1.40
CA ASN A 64 -12.62 8.86 -1.59
C ASN A 64 -11.52 9.56 -0.77
N SER A 65 -10.27 9.14 -0.96
CA SER A 65 -9.13 9.76 -0.30
C SER A 65 -7.98 9.96 -1.28
N LYS A 66 -7.23 11.05 -1.09
CA LYS A 66 -6.04 11.39 -1.87
C LYS A 66 -4.79 10.62 -1.42
N ALA A 67 -4.91 9.78 -0.40
CA ALA A 67 -3.85 8.90 0.06
C ALA A 67 -3.84 7.61 -0.76
N SER A 68 -2.69 7.04 -1.08
CA SER A 68 -2.66 5.65 -1.53
C SER A 68 -3.09 4.72 -0.38
N LEU A 69 -3.95 3.74 -0.65
CA LEU A 69 -4.42 2.77 0.34
C LEU A 69 -3.59 1.49 0.23
N LEU A 70 -2.92 1.12 1.32
CA LEU A 70 -2.27 -0.18 1.48
C LEU A 70 -3.12 -1.06 2.42
N ILE A 71 -3.37 -2.30 2.02
CA ILE A 71 -4.07 -3.28 2.85
C ILE A 71 -3.17 -4.49 3.02
N PHE A 72 -2.77 -4.76 4.24
CA PHE A 72 -1.87 -5.84 4.61
C PHE A 72 -2.68 -7.01 5.13
N GLU A 73 -2.33 -8.20 4.66
CA GLU A 73 -2.95 -9.46 5.05
C GLU A 73 -1.94 -10.39 5.72
N LEU A 74 -2.47 -11.29 6.54
CA LEU A 74 -1.75 -12.43 7.08
C LEU A 74 -2.63 -13.66 6.92
N ASN A 75 -2.16 -14.65 6.15
CA ASN A 75 -2.90 -15.89 5.85
C ASN A 75 -4.32 -15.61 5.31
N GLY A 76 -4.45 -14.66 4.38
CA GLY A 76 -5.73 -14.30 3.75
C GLY A 76 -6.70 -13.52 4.64
N ASN A 77 -6.23 -13.00 5.79
CA ASN A 77 -7.02 -12.17 6.68
C ASN A 77 -6.41 -10.77 6.74
N PRO A 78 -7.17 -9.70 6.50
CA PRO A 78 -6.67 -8.34 6.64
C PRO A 78 -6.27 -8.05 8.08
N VAL A 79 -5.03 -7.64 8.28
CA VAL A 79 -4.47 -7.28 9.60
C VAL A 79 -4.30 -5.78 9.77
N LYS A 80 -4.09 -5.03 8.67
CA LYS A 80 -3.97 -3.57 8.71
C LYS A 80 -4.38 -2.93 7.39
N ALA A 81 -5.08 -1.80 7.47
CA ALA A 81 -5.28 -0.89 6.35
C ALA A 81 -4.60 0.44 6.69
N ALA A 82 -3.69 0.89 5.83
CA ALA A 82 -2.91 2.11 6.03
C ALA A 82 -3.10 3.07 4.85
N GLY A 83 -3.30 4.35 5.16
CA GLY A 83 -3.27 5.42 4.17
C GLY A 83 -1.88 6.04 4.11
N ILE A 84 -1.26 6.04 2.93
CA ILE A 84 -0.02 6.76 2.67
C ILE A 84 -0.36 8.18 2.24
N SER A 85 0.16 9.16 2.97
CA SER A 85 -0.10 10.57 2.75
C SER A 85 0.39 10.99 1.37
N GLY A 86 -0.54 11.27 0.47
CA GLY A 86 -0.26 11.56 -0.93
C GLY A 86 -0.34 10.34 -1.84
N ASP A 87 -0.70 10.57 -3.09
CA ASP A 87 -0.93 9.50 -4.07
C ASP A 87 0.32 9.21 -4.91
N TYR A 88 1.42 8.85 -4.24
CA TYR A 88 2.72 8.61 -4.88
C TYR A 88 3.16 7.15 -4.85
N VAL A 89 2.39 6.25 -4.24
CA VAL A 89 2.69 4.81 -4.25
C VAL A 89 1.89 4.17 -5.37
N ARG A 90 2.50 3.29 -6.18
CA ARG A 90 1.88 2.69 -7.36
C ARG A 90 2.28 1.23 -7.50
N GLY A 91 1.46 0.46 -8.20
CA GLY A 91 1.83 -0.89 -8.58
C GLY A 91 2.43 -1.04 -9.97
N GLU A 92 3.47 -1.89 -10.10
CA GLU A 92 4.02 -2.23 -11.41
C GLU A 92 3.04 -3.07 -12.23
N ASN A 93 2.95 -2.83 -13.54
CA ASN A 93 2.16 -3.64 -14.48
C ASN A 93 0.68 -3.80 -14.11
N PHE A 94 0.06 -2.76 -13.52
CA PHE A 94 -1.33 -2.78 -13.05
C PHE A 94 -1.62 -3.85 -11.97
N ARG A 95 -0.58 -4.46 -11.40
CA ARG A 95 -0.72 -5.40 -10.30
C ARG A 95 -1.14 -4.64 -9.04
N VAL A 96 -2.10 -5.19 -8.33
CA VAL A 96 -2.60 -4.64 -7.07
C VAL A 96 -2.16 -5.44 -5.85
N THR A 97 -1.62 -6.65 -6.02
CA THR A 97 -1.30 -7.59 -4.93
C THR A 97 0.17 -8.00 -4.97
N TRP A 98 0.85 -7.98 -3.82
CA TRP A 98 2.26 -8.34 -3.69
C TRP A 98 2.60 -9.17 -2.46
N PRO A 99 3.60 -10.06 -2.56
CA PRO A 99 4.14 -10.79 -1.41
C PRO A 99 4.93 -9.90 -0.44
N ALA A 100 5.25 -10.43 0.75
CA ALA A 100 5.99 -9.71 1.80
C ALA A 100 7.43 -9.31 1.47
N ASP A 101 8.04 -9.88 0.43
CA ASP A 101 9.35 -9.49 -0.08
C ASP A 101 9.29 -8.38 -1.15
N VAL A 102 8.13 -7.74 -1.30
CA VAL A 102 7.93 -6.62 -2.24
C VAL A 102 8.88 -5.45 -1.98
N MET A 103 9.41 -4.94 -3.09
CA MET A 103 10.35 -3.83 -3.12
C MET A 103 9.63 -2.55 -3.55
N LEU A 104 9.96 -1.44 -2.90
CA LEU A 104 9.63 -0.10 -3.36
C LEU A 104 10.80 0.45 -4.16
N ARG A 105 10.54 0.82 -5.41
CA ARG A 105 11.52 1.43 -6.31
C ARG A 105 11.10 2.87 -6.61
N PRO A 106 11.96 3.87 -6.39
CA PRO A 106 11.68 5.24 -6.79
C PRO A 106 11.79 5.37 -8.30
N GLU A 107 10.82 6.05 -8.88
CA GLU A 107 10.78 6.36 -10.31
C GLU A 107 11.01 7.86 -10.52
N GLY A 108 11.57 8.24 -11.66
CA GLY A 108 12.03 9.62 -11.95
C GLY A 108 10.95 10.71 -11.89
N GLY A 109 9.67 10.35 -11.75
CA GLY A 109 8.52 11.26 -11.68
C GLY A 109 7.98 11.56 -10.28
N GLY A 110 8.68 11.17 -9.21
CA GLY A 110 8.25 11.47 -7.84
C GLY A 110 7.19 10.49 -7.32
N TYR A 111 7.29 9.22 -7.72
CA TYR A 111 6.48 8.13 -7.18
C TYR A 111 7.35 6.92 -6.83
N LEU A 112 6.85 6.10 -5.92
CA LEU A 112 7.36 4.78 -5.61
C LEU A 112 6.51 3.73 -6.32
N THR A 113 7.16 2.79 -6.98
CA THR A 113 6.50 1.64 -7.59
C THR A 113 6.83 0.39 -6.78
N LEU A 114 5.79 -0.36 -6.40
CA LEU A 114 5.95 -1.69 -5.84
C LEU A 114 6.26 -2.69 -6.95
N THR A 115 7.33 -3.43 -6.73
CA THR A 115 7.97 -4.33 -7.69
C THR A 115 8.28 -5.66 -7.02
N LEU A 116 8.31 -6.74 -7.79
CA LEU A 116 8.81 -8.01 -7.28
C LEU A 116 10.31 -7.87 -6.92
N PRO A 117 10.82 -8.66 -5.97
CA PRO A 117 12.25 -8.73 -5.73
C PRO A 117 12.98 -9.15 -7.02
N ASN A 118 14.11 -8.48 -7.30
CA ASN A 118 15.00 -8.83 -8.41
C ASN A 118 15.86 -10.05 -8.07
#